data_AF-A0A6C0JG59-F1
#
_entry.id   AF-A0A6C0JG59-F1
#
_cell.length_a   1.000
_cell.length_b   1.000
_cell.length_c   1.000
_cell.angle_alpha   90.00
_cell.angle_beta   90.00
_cell.angle_gamma   90.00
#
_symmetry.space_group_name_H-M   'P 1'
#
loop_
_entity.id
_entity.type
_entity.pdbx_description
1 polymer ?
#
loop_
_entity_poly.entity_id
_entity_poly.type
_entity_poly.pdbx_seq_one_letter_code
_entity_poly.pdbx_strand_id
1 'polypeptide(L)'
;MNYNIINNNLTTKNLNINANINLKLNEEKLQELLNNFCHIKINNEIEIHYKFFKIINTFIDQNYILNYLIFIVENILKNYETFIVHVNIEKLTLLEIEKNRLFVQEMSNVLKEKFPDKLEVCNIYEGSFIFKQIYNLLAIFIDKKTLKKIRFQE
;
A
#
# COMPACT_ATOMS: atom_id res chain seq x y z
N MET A 1 62.18 -3.53 1.74
CA MET A 1 61.58 -3.77 0.41
C MET A 1 60.22 -3.08 0.43
N ASN A 2 60.14 -1.91 -0.20
CA ASN A 2 58.95 -1.06 -0.27
C ASN A 2 58.12 -1.45 -1.49
N TYR A 3 56.81 -1.51 -1.35
CA TYR A 3 55.90 -1.34 -2.49
C TYR A 3 54.89 -0.23 -2.17
N ASN A 4 54.98 0.82 -2.98
CA ASN A 4 54.09 1.97 -3.05
C ASN A 4 52.74 1.58 -3.67
N ILE A 5 51.63 2.11 -3.15
CA ILE A 5 50.38 2.28 -3.91
C ILE A 5 49.83 3.70 -3.64
N ILE A 6 50.22 4.60 -4.56
CA ILE A 6 49.48 5.67 -5.26
C ILE A 6 48.18 6.19 -4.61
N ASN A 7 48.21 7.47 -4.24
CA ASN A 7 47.04 8.37 -4.16
C ASN A 7 46.61 8.79 -5.57
N ASN A 8 45.30 8.95 -5.81
CA ASN A 8 44.78 10.08 -6.60
C ASN A 8 43.29 10.34 -6.36
N ASN A 9 43.02 11.61 -6.05
CA ASN A 9 41.73 12.27 -5.86
C ASN A 9 40.87 12.27 -7.13
N LEU A 10 39.54 12.38 -6.99
CA LEU A 10 38.68 13.11 -7.94
C LEU A 10 37.37 13.59 -7.28
N THR A 11 37.43 14.85 -6.85
CA THR A 11 36.39 15.90 -6.97
C THR A 11 35.04 15.74 -6.27
N THR A 12 34.99 16.32 -5.07
CA THR A 12 33.84 17.06 -4.53
C THR A 12 33.36 18.13 -5.52
N LYS A 13 32.14 17.98 -6.05
CA LYS A 13 31.42 19.09 -6.69
C LYS A 13 30.20 19.42 -5.83
N ASN A 14 30.30 20.57 -5.16
CA ASN A 14 29.26 21.21 -4.38
C ASN A 14 27.94 21.27 -5.16
N LEU A 15 26.90 20.63 -4.62
CA LEU A 15 25.52 20.98 -4.89
C LEU A 15 24.98 21.70 -3.65
N ASN A 16 24.97 23.01 -3.74
CA ASN A 16 24.26 23.90 -2.84
C ASN A 16 22.77 23.63 -3.05
N ILE A 17 22.18 22.74 -2.24
CA ILE A 17 20.75 22.48 -2.23
C ILE A 17 20.17 23.24 -1.05
N ASN A 18 19.44 24.29 -1.40
CA ASN A 18 18.68 25.13 -0.49
C ASN A 18 18.00 24.32 0.62
N ALA A 19 18.16 24.80 1.85
CA ALA A 19 17.45 24.33 3.02
C ALA A 19 15.94 24.44 2.83
N ASN A 20 15.31 23.32 2.45
CA ASN A 20 13.95 22.97 2.84
C ASN A 20 14.06 21.55 3.40
N ILE A 21 13.80 21.43 4.69
CA ILE A 21 14.02 20.24 5.52
C ILE A 21 13.15 19.09 4.99
N ASN A 22 13.66 18.35 4.02
CA ASN A 22 13.16 17.03 3.65
C ASN A 22 13.99 16.03 4.47
N LEU A 23 13.53 15.76 5.69
CA LEU A 23 14.02 14.65 6.49
C LEU A 23 13.91 13.39 5.62
N LYS A 24 15.05 12.86 5.17
CA LYS A 24 15.11 11.53 4.55
C LYS A 24 14.40 10.58 5.50
N LEU A 25 13.23 10.09 5.10
CA LEU A 25 12.60 8.96 5.76
C LEU A 25 13.63 7.83 5.72
N ASN A 26 14.15 7.43 6.89
CA ASN A 26 15.07 6.30 6.93
C ASN A 26 14.28 5.00 6.70
N GLU A 27 14.99 3.95 6.30
CA GLU A 27 14.39 2.67 5.93
C GLU A 27 13.57 2.06 7.08
N GLU A 28 14.06 2.18 8.32
CA GLU A 28 13.37 1.69 9.52
C GLU A 28 11.99 2.34 9.70
N LYS A 29 11.91 3.66 9.58
CA LYS A 29 10.64 4.39 9.73
C LYS A 29 9.70 4.14 8.55
N LEU A 30 10.23 3.96 7.34
CA LEU A 30 9.41 3.55 6.20
C LEU A 30 8.81 2.16 6.44
N GLN A 31 9.62 1.21 6.92
CA GLN A 31 9.16 -0.15 7.24
C GLN A 31 8.09 -0.14 8.33
N GLU A 32 8.27 0.67 9.37
CA GLU A 32 7.28 0.86 10.42
C GLU A 32 5.95 1.38 9.85
N LEU A 33 6.00 2.40 8.99
CA LEU A 33 4.82 2.94 8.34
C LEU A 33 4.12 1.89 7.45
N LEU A 34 4.88 1.14 6.64
CA LEU A 34 4.34 0.08 5.78
C LEU A 34 3.67 -1.02 6.60
N ASN A 35 4.30 -1.48 7.68
CA ASN A 35 3.70 -2.48 8.58
C ASN A 35 2.42 -1.95 9.24
N ASN A 36 2.41 -0.68 9.65
CA ASN A 36 1.22 -0.04 10.19
C ASN A 36 0.11 0.14 9.13
N PHE A 37 0.50 0.34 7.87
CA PHE A 37 -0.44 0.44 6.75
C PHE A 37 -1.04 -0.90 6.37
N CYS A 38 -0.25 -1.96 6.22
CA CYS A 38 -0.74 -3.28 5.83
C CYS A 38 0.11 -4.39 6.45
N HIS A 39 -0.52 -5.32 7.15
CA HIS A 39 0.16 -6.47 7.72
C HIS A 39 -0.74 -7.69 7.81
N ILE A 40 -0.11 -8.87 7.89
CA ILE A 40 -0.80 -10.11 8.20
C ILE A 40 -1.07 -10.13 9.71
N LYS A 41 -2.31 -10.42 10.09
CA LYS A 41 -2.74 -10.58 11.47
C LYS A 41 -2.64 -12.06 11.86
N ILE A 42 -3.72 -12.61 12.42
CA ILE A 42 -3.80 -14.02 12.78
C ILE A 42 -4.41 -14.80 11.61
N ASN A 43 -3.98 -16.04 11.42
CA ASN A 43 -4.48 -16.92 10.36
C ASN A 43 -4.30 -16.32 8.95
N ASN A 44 -5.38 -16.27 8.17
CA ASN A 44 -5.42 -15.75 6.81
C ASN A 44 -5.98 -14.31 6.73
N GLU A 45 -5.92 -13.54 7.82
CA GLU A 45 -6.39 -12.16 7.88
C GLU A 45 -5.28 -11.16 7.55
N ILE A 46 -5.59 -10.20 6.67
CA ILE A 46 -4.77 -9.02 6.36
C ILE A 46 -5.50 -7.79 6.89
N GLU A 47 -4.78 -6.91 7.57
CA GLU A 47 -5.32 -5.64 8.06
C GLU A 47 -4.70 -4.47 7.29
N ILE A 48 -5.54 -3.55 6.80
CA ILE A 48 -5.15 -2.37 6.02
C ILE A 48 -5.70 -1.11 6.70
N HIS A 49 -4.83 -0.14 6.97
CA HIS A 49 -5.17 1.12 7.65
C HIS A 49 -4.94 2.33 6.74
N TYR A 50 -6.01 2.92 6.22
CA TYR A 50 -5.94 4.02 5.26
C TYR A 50 -5.17 5.25 5.78
N LYS A 51 -5.26 5.55 7.09
CA LYS A 51 -4.54 6.68 7.69
C LYS A 51 -3.03 6.67 7.41
N PHE A 52 -2.42 5.49 7.31
CA PHE A 52 -1.00 5.35 7.01
C PHE A 52 -0.72 5.41 5.50
N PHE A 53 -1.65 4.96 4.66
CA PHE A 53 -1.55 5.16 3.20
C PHE A 53 -1.34 6.64 2.87
N LYS A 54 -2.13 7.52 3.49
CA LYS A 54 -2.01 8.98 3.32
C LYS A 54 -0.61 9.50 3.64
N ILE A 55 0.01 8.98 4.69
CA ILE A 55 1.35 9.39 5.14
C ILE A 55 2.41 8.81 4.19
N ILE A 56 2.33 7.53 3.85
CA ILE A 56 3.33 6.84 3.02
C ILE A 56 3.36 7.43 1.61
N ASN A 57 2.19 7.77 1.06
CA ASN A 57 2.05 8.35 -0.27
C ASN A 57 2.67 9.76 -0.40
N THR A 58 3.15 10.37 0.69
CA THR A 58 3.97 11.61 0.62
C THR A 58 5.46 11.34 0.47
N PHE A 59 5.91 10.11 0.74
CA PHE A 59 7.33 9.75 0.79
C PHE A 59 7.75 8.78 -0.32
N ILE A 60 6.84 7.94 -0.80
CA ILE A 60 7.14 6.92 -1.81
C ILE A 60 6.05 6.86 -2.88
N ASP A 61 6.43 6.32 -4.04
CA ASP A 61 5.52 6.11 -5.16
C ASP A 61 4.49 5.01 -4.86
N GLN A 62 3.30 5.19 -5.42
CA GLN A 62 2.20 4.24 -5.29
C GLN A 62 2.54 2.84 -5.80
N ASN A 63 3.42 2.73 -6.80
CA ASN A 63 3.92 1.44 -7.29
C ASN A 63 4.66 0.65 -6.19
N TYR A 64 5.40 1.34 -5.32
CA TYR A 64 6.07 0.70 -4.20
C TYR A 64 5.05 0.20 -3.17
N ILE A 65 4.02 1.00 -2.88
CA ILE A 65 2.92 0.61 -1.99
C ILE A 65 2.18 -0.62 -2.54
N LEU A 66 1.89 -0.63 -3.85
CA LEU A 66 1.25 -1.77 -4.52
C LEU A 66 2.12 -3.02 -4.45
N ASN A 67 3.43 -2.91 -4.71
CA ASN A 67 4.36 -4.04 -4.58
C ASN A 67 4.42 -4.59 -3.16
N TYR A 68 4.33 -3.72 -2.15
CA TYR A 68 4.25 -4.15 -0.76
C TYR A 68 2.94 -4.92 -0.46
N LEU A 69 1.79 -4.46 -0.98
CA LEU A 69 0.53 -5.19 -0.87
C LEU A 69 0.60 -6.58 -1.53
N ILE A 70 1.20 -6.66 -2.73
CA ILE A 70 1.42 -7.92 -3.43
C ILE A 70 2.28 -8.86 -2.58
N PHE A 71 3.37 -8.36 -2.00
CA PHE A 71 4.24 -9.13 -1.12
C PHE A 71 3.49 -9.70 0.09
N ILE A 72 2.62 -8.91 0.73
CA ILE A 72 1.78 -9.38 1.84
C ILE A 72 0.84 -10.50 1.40
N VAL A 73 0.16 -10.34 0.25
CA VAL A 73 -0.75 -11.37 -0.30
C VAL A 73 0.01 -12.64 -0.71
N GLU A 74 1.18 -12.51 -1.34
CA GLU A 74 2.01 -13.68 -1.69
C GLU A 74 2.46 -14.43 -0.43
N ASN A 75 2.80 -13.72 0.65
CA ASN A 75 3.21 -14.36 1.89
C ASN A 75 2.07 -15.09 2.59
N ILE A 76 0.85 -14.55 2.60
CA ILE A 76 -0.28 -15.24 3.21
C ILE A 76 -0.65 -16.49 2.41
N LEU A 77 -0.62 -16.40 1.07
CA LEU A 77 -0.97 -17.51 0.17
C LEU A 77 0.06 -18.65 0.13
N LYS A 78 1.22 -18.49 0.78
CA LYS A 78 2.15 -19.62 1.01
C LYS A 78 1.56 -20.66 1.97
N ASN A 79 0.68 -20.24 2.88
CA ASN A 79 0.17 -21.09 3.96
C ASN A 79 -1.35 -21.30 3.89
N TYR A 80 -2.07 -20.44 3.17
CA TYR A 80 -3.53 -20.47 3.09
C TYR A 80 -4.00 -20.41 1.63
N GLU A 81 -5.11 -21.08 1.32
CA GLU A 81 -5.67 -21.07 -0.04
C GLU A 81 -6.34 -19.74 -0.39
N THR A 82 -6.95 -19.10 0.61
CA THR A 82 -7.70 -17.84 0.51
C THR A 82 -7.35 -16.92 1.67
N PHE A 83 -7.67 -15.64 1.55
CA PHE A 83 -7.42 -14.64 2.58
C PHE A 83 -8.61 -13.71 2.81
N ILE A 84 -8.66 -13.17 4.03
CA ILE A 84 -9.63 -12.19 4.49
C ILE A 84 -8.93 -10.84 4.59
N VAL A 85 -9.58 -9.76 4.13
CA VAL A 85 -9.04 -8.40 4.27
C VAL A 85 -9.93 -7.59 5.19
N HIS A 86 -9.33 -6.87 6.12
CA HIS A 86 -9.96 -5.88 6.97
C HIS A 86 -9.39 -4.50 6.60
N VAL A 87 -10.23 -3.63 6.03
CA VAL A 87 -9.84 -2.29 5.62
C VAL A 87 -10.46 -1.28 6.55
N ASN A 88 -9.63 -0.64 7.36
CA ASN A 88 -10.01 0.54 8.12
C ASN A 88 -9.85 1.77 7.22
N ILE A 89 -10.98 2.41 6.89
CA ILE A 89 -11.02 3.63 6.06
C ILE A 89 -11.23 4.91 6.89
N GLU A 90 -10.86 4.89 8.17
CA GLU A 90 -10.80 6.08 9.02
C GLU A 90 -10.12 7.24 8.27
N LYS A 91 -10.76 8.41 8.30
CA LYS A 91 -10.28 9.65 7.68
C LYS A 91 -10.21 9.64 6.15
N LEU A 92 -10.67 8.59 5.46
CA LEU A 92 -10.82 8.64 4.02
C LEU A 92 -11.87 9.68 3.62
N THR A 93 -11.52 10.57 2.71
CA THR A 93 -12.42 11.61 2.18
C THR A 93 -12.78 11.34 0.73
N LEU A 94 -13.87 11.94 0.25
CA LEU A 94 -14.27 11.83 -1.16
C LEU A 94 -13.19 12.34 -2.11
N LEU A 95 -12.50 13.43 -1.75
CA LEU A 95 -11.40 13.98 -2.55
C LEU A 95 -10.25 12.97 -2.68
N GLU A 96 -9.96 12.24 -1.61
CA GLU A 96 -8.91 11.22 -1.63
C GLU A 96 -9.31 10.00 -2.46
N ILE A 97 -10.59 9.61 -2.47
CA ILE A 97 -11.11 8.55 -3.35
C ILE A 97 -10.86 8.93 -4.81
N GLU A 98 -11.21 10.16 -5.21
CA GLU A 98 -10.98 10.63 -6.58
C GLU A 98 -9.48 10.75 -6.91
N LYS A 99 -8.67 11.32 -6.00
CA LYS A 99 -7.22 11.47 -6.20
C LYS A 99 -6.52 10.13 -6.40
N ASN A 100 -6.97 9.08 -5.72
CA ASN A 100 -6.34 7.76 -5.75
C ASN A 100 -7.08 6.76 -6.67
N ARG A 101 -7.98 7.24 -7.52
CA ARG A 101 -8.78 6.38 -8.42
C ARG A 101 -7.93 5.50 -9.32
N LEU A 102 -6.86 6.04 -9.92
CA LEU A 102 -5.96 5.28 -10.79
C LEU A 102 -5.24 4.18 -10.01
N PHE A 103 -4.78 4.47 -8.79
CA PHE A 103 -4.18 3.46 -7.91
C PHE A 103 -5.15 2.35 -7.57
N VAL A 104 -6.40 2.68 -7.21
CA VAL A 104 -7.43 1.68 -6.91
C VAL A 104 -7.72 0.80 -8.12
N GLN A 105 -7.76 1.39 -9.32
CA GLN A 105 -7.92 0.65 -10.57
C GLN A 105 -6.75 -0.30 -10.83
N GLU A 106 -5.51 0.20 -10.73
CA GLU A 106 -4.30 -0.59 -10.95
C GLU A 106 -4.19 -1.74 -9.95
N MET A 107 -4.42 -1.44 -8.67
CA MET A 107 -4.48 -2.45 -7.61
C MET A 107 -5.53 -3.52 -7.91
N SER A 108 -6.74 -3.11 -8.33
CA SER A 108 -7.81 -4.05 -8.67
C SER A 108 -7.44 -4.96 -9.84
N ASN A 109 -6.81 -4.41 -10.88
CA ASN A 109 -6.34 -5.18 -12.03
C ASN A 109 -5.28 -6.19 -11.63
N VAL A 110 -4.26 -5.76 -10.88
CA VAL A 110 -3.17 -6.64 -10.44
C VAL A 110 -3.70 -7.75 -9.55
N LEU A 111 -4.58 -7.45 -8.59
CA LEU A 111 -5.16 -8.46 -7.71
C LEU A 111 -6.01 -9.48 -8.48
N LYS A 112 -6.78 -9.02 -9.47
CA LYS A 112 -7.59 -9.90 -10.34
C LYS A 112 -6.72 -10.83 -11.18
N GLU A 113 -5.63 -10.31 -11.74
CA GLU A 113 -4.74 -11.08 -12.63
C GLU A 113 -3.84 -12.04 -11.87
N LYS A 114 -3.23 -11.59 -10.76
CA LYS A 114 -2.28 -12.40 -9.98
C LYS A 114 -2.95 -13.34 -8.99
N PHE A 115 -4.07 -12.93 -8.40
CA PHE A 115 -4.72 -13.67 -7.31
C PHE A 115 -6.21 -13.94 -7.58
N PRO A 116 -6.55 -14.55 -8.73
CA PRO A 116 -7.93 -14.81 -9.09
C PRO A 116 -8.60 -15.72 -8.04
N ASP A 117 -9.80 -15.34 -7.60
CA ASP A 117 -10.61 -16.08 -6.64
C ASP A 117 -9.98 -16.32 -5.25
N LYS A 118 -8.91 -15.61 -4.89
CA LYS A 118 -8.21 -15.78 -3.60
C LYS A 118 -8.77 -14.98 -2.43
N LEU A 119 -9.48 -13.88 -2.72
CA LEU A 119 -10.19 -13.13 -1.68
C LEU A 119 -11.37 -13.95 -1.18
N GLU A 120 -11.48 -14.16 0.13
CA GLU A 120 -12.64 -14.78 0.76
C GLU A 120 -13.70 -13.74 1.12
N VAL A 121 -13.30 -12.73 1.91
CA VAL A 121 -14.14 -11.60 2.30
C VAL A 121 -13.29 -10.35 2.49
N CYS A 122 -13.84 -9.18 2.17
CA CYS A 122 -13.24 -7.88 2.45
C CYS A 122 -14.19 -7.10 3.36
N ASN A 123 -13.80 -6.91 4.62
CA ASN A 123 -14.55 -6.14 5.61
C ASN A 123 -14.05 -4.70 5.60
N ILE A 124 -14.95 -3.74 5.40
CA ILE A 124 -14.65 -2.31 5.39
C ILE A 124 -15.27 -1.68 6.64
N TYR A 125 -14.45 -1.01 7.45
CA TYR A 125 -14.83 -0.40 8.73
C TYR A 125 -14.79 1.12 8.64
N GLU A 126 -15.60 1.81 9.46
CA GLU A 126 -15.59 3.28 9.61
C GLU A 126 -15.98 4.08 8.34
N GLY A 127 -16.86 3.51 7.50
CA GLY A 127 -17.21 4.04 6.17
C GLY A 127 -18.53 4.81 6.03
N SER A 128 -19.19 5.18 7.13
CA SER A 128 -20.65 5.42 7.17
C SER A 128 -21.21 6.40 6.14
N PHE A 129 -20.50 7.46 5.74
CA PHE A 129 -21.00 8.44 4.75
C PHE A 129 -20.41 8.30 3.34
N ILE A 130 -19.26 7.64 3.18
CA ILE A 130 -18.56 7.46 1.89
C ILE A 130 -18.74 6.08 1.26
N PHE A 131 -19.42 5.17 1.97
CA PHE A 131 -19.74 3.80 1.53
C PHE A 131 -20.13 3.75 0.06
N LYS A 132 -21.14 4.56 -0.32
CA LYS A 132 -21.78 4.45 -1.63
C LYS A 132 -20.81 4.84 -2.74
N GLN A 133 -19.96 5.82 -2.46
CA GLN A 133 -18.95 6.33 -3.38
C GLN A 133 -17.83 5.30 -3.56
N ILE A 134 -17.34 4.70 -2.47
CA ILE A 134 -16.35 3.61 -2.53
C ILE A 134 -16.93 2.44 -3.30
N TYR A 135 -18.14 1.99 -2.97
CA TYR A 135 -18.78 0.87 -3.64
C TYR A 135 -18.96 1.14 -5.14
N ASN A 136 -19.45 2.32 -5.51
CA ASN A 136 -19.61 2.71 -6.91
C ASN A 136 -18.27 2.76 -7.66
N LEU A 137 -17.21 3.25 -7.01
CA LEU A 137 -15.87 3.27 -7.60
C LEU A 137 -15.37 1.84 -7.86
N LEU A 138 -15.42 1.00 -6.83
CA LEU A 138 -14.96 -0.39 -6.92
C LEU A 138 -15.77 -1.19 -7.95
N ALA A 139 -17.07 -0.91 -8.07
CA ALA A 139 -17.95 -1.58 -9.03
C ALA A 139 -17.56 -1.37 -10.50
N ILE A 140 -16.75 -0.36 -10.79
CA ILE A 140 -16.23 -0.10 -12.14
C ILE A 140 -15.07 -1.05 -12.47
N PHE A 141 -14.26 -1.41 -11.47
CA PHE A 141 -12.97 -2.10 -11.67
C PHE A 141 -12.99 -3.57 -11.26
N ILE A 142 -13.96 -3.97 -10.44
CA ILE A 142 -14.04 -5.30 -9.84
C ILE A 142 -15.24 -6.06 -10.39
N ASP A 143 -15.11 -7.37 -10.58
CA ASP A 143 -16.20 -8.21 -11.06
C ASP A 143 -17.30 -8.43 -9.99
N LYS A 144 -18.50 -8.81 -10.44
CA LYS A 144 -19.67 -9.02 -9.56
C LYS A 144 -19.46 -10.10 -8.49
N LYS A 145 -18.64 -11.12 -8.75
CA LYS A 145 -18.36 -12.19 -7.77
C LYS A 145 -17.49 -11.65 -6.65
N THR A 146 -16.48 -10.87 -6.97
CA THR A 146 -15.60 -10.23 -5.99
C THR A 146 -16.30 -9.10 -5.22
N LEU A 147 -17.13 -8.29 -5.88
CA LEU A 147 -17.94 -7.25 -5.21
C LEU A 147 -18.85 -7.82 -4.11
N LYS A 148 -19.43 -9.02 -4.32
CA LYS A 148 -20.26 -9.70 -3.31
C LYS A 148 -19.50 -10.12 -2.05
N LYS A 149 -18.16 -10.13 -2.10
CA LYS A 149 -17.29 -10.44 -0.96
C LYS A 149 -16.98 -9.20 -0.12
N ILE A 150 -17.34 -8.01 -0.58
CA ILE A 150 -17.16 -6.76 0.16
C ILE A 150 -18.33 -6.61 1.14
N ARG A 151 -18.01 -6.50 2.43
CA ARG A 151 -18.94 -6.30 3.53
C ARG A 151 -18.55 -5.03 4.26
N PHE A 152 -19.53 -4.19 4.54
CA PHE A 152 -19.29 -3.00 5.34
C PHE A 152 -19.80 -3.28 6.75
N GLN A 153 -18.95 -2.97 7.72
CA GLN A 153 -19.18 -3.20 9.13
C GLN A 153 -19.53 -1.85 9.76
N GLU A 154 -20.64 -1.81 10.48
CA GLU A 154 -21.09 -0.65 11.25
C GLU A 154 -20.40 -0.58 12.62
#